data_AF-A0ABD0Q1Y5-F1
#
_entry.id   AF-A0ABD0Q1Y5-F1
#
_cell.length_a   1.000
_cell.length_b   1.000
_cell.length_c   1.000
_cell.angle_alpha   90.00
_cell.angle_beta   90.00
_cell.angle_gamma   90.00
#
_symmetry.space_group_name_H-M   'P 1'
#
loop_
_entity.id
_entity.type
_entity.pdbx_description
1 polymer ?
#
loop_
_entity_poly.entity_id
_entity_poly.type
_entity_poly.pdbx_seq_one_letter_code
_entity_poly.pdbx_strand_id
1 'polypeptide(L)' 'MHVEGGDLPGLFASMQFHLHWGNGSATPGSEHSVNGKRFPMELHIVSKAERNASVSADSAWAVLGVFIE' A
#
# COMPACT_ATOMS: atom_id res chain seq x y z
N MET A 1 -6.64 10.52 -8.41
CA MET A 1 -7.23 9.24 -7.95
C MET A 1 -7.27 9.31 -6.45
N HIS A 2 -8.40 8.96 -5.83
CA HIS A 2 -8.59 9.02 -4.38
C HIS A 2 -9.04 7.65 -3.86
N VAL A 3 -8.72 7.38 -2.60
CA VAL A 3 -9.21 6.23 -1.84
C VAL A 3 -9.90 6.72 -0.58
N GLU A 4 -11.03 6.08 -0.23
CA GLU A 4 -11.84 6.35 0.95
C GLU A 4 -12.56 5.06 1.38
N GLY A 5 -13.19 5.08 2.56
CA GLY A 5 -13.87 3.93 3.15
C GLY A 5 -12.95 2.98 3.91
N GLY A 6 -13.47 1.80 4.31
CA GLY A 6 -12.77 0.91 5.23
C GLY A 6 -12.55 1.60 6.58
N ASP A 7 -11.31 1.58 7.07
CA ASP A 7 -10.91 2.25 8.32
C ASP A 7 -10.20 3.61 8.04
N LEU A 8 -10.36 4.16 6.83
CA LEU A 8 -9.78 5.45 6.49
C LEU A 8 -10.64 6.61 7.03
N PRO A 9 -10.04 7.60 7.71
CA PRO A 9 -10.76 8.70 8.35
C PRO A 9 -11.26 9.79 7.38
N GLY A 10 -11.12 9.58 6.07
CA GLY A 10 -11.48 10.54 5.03
C GLY A 10 -10.89 10.18 3.68
N LEU A 11 -10.78 11.18 2.81
CA LEU A 11 -10.21 11.07 1.46
C LEU A 11 -8.68 11.10 1.49
N PHE A 12 -8.06 10.19 0.76
CA PHE A 12 -6.61 10.13 0.54
C PHE A 12 -6.30 10.18 -0.96
N ALA A 13 -5.45 11.12 -1.37
CA ALA A 13 -5.00 11.22 -2.75
C ALA A 13 -3.84 10.24 -3.01
N SER A 14 -3.93 9.42 -4.05
CA SER A 14 -2.85 8.49 -4.44
C SER A 14 -1.71 9.25 -5.12
N MET A 15 -0.48 9.06 -4.61
CA MET A 15 0.69 9.86 -4.96
C MET A 15 1.73 9.11 -5.78
N GLN A 16 1.95 7.85 -5.47
CA GLN A 16 2.94 7.00 -6.12
C GLN A 16 2.56 5.53 -6.02
N PHE A 17 3.24 4.71 -6.81
CA PHE A 17 3.33 3.30 -6.55
C PHE A 17 4.78 2.82 -6.68
N HIS A 18 5.10 1.71 -6.03
CA HIS A 18 6.36 0.99 -6.20
C HIS A 18 6.16 -0.51 -5.99
N LEU A 19 7.10 -1.31 -6.47
CA LEU A 19 7.07 -2.75 -6.33
C LEU A 19 8.24 -3.23 -5.49
N HIS A 20 8.00 -4.30 -4.75
CA HIS A 20 9.02 -5.14 -4.14
C HIS A 20 9.01 -6.49 -4.84
N TRP A 21 10.20 -7.00 -5.16
CA TRP A 21 10.38 -8.29 -5.82
C TRP A 21 11.63 -8.98 -5.32
N GLY A 22 11.65 -10.30 -5.46
CA GLY A 22 12.77 -11.14 -5.06
C GLY A 22 13.77 -11.35 -6.20
N ASN A 23 14.81 -12.12 -5.94
CA ASN A 23 15.78 -12.49 -6.97
C ASN A 23 15.21 -13.58 -7.89
N GLY A 24 14.53 -13.17 -8.95
CA GLY A 24 13.86 -14.06 -9.90
C GLY A 24 12.69 -14.84 -9.28
N SER A 25 12.24 -15.91 -9.94
CA SER A 25 11.10 -16.73 -9.46
C SER A 25 11.44 -17.66 -8.29
N ALA A 26 12.72 -17.81 -7.95
CA ALA A 26 13.17 -18.74 -6.91
C ALA A 26 13.15 -18.15 -5.50
N THR A 27 13.13 -16.81 -5.37
CA THR A 27 13.15 -16.12 -4.07
C THR A 27 11.91 -15.24 -3.95
N PRO A 28 11.06 -15.41 -2.92
CA PRO A 28 9.93 -14.53 -2.69
C PRO A 28 10.35 -13.07 -2.47
N GLY A 29 9.53 -12.15 -2.95
CA GLY A 29 9.80 -10.71 -2.95
C GLY A 29 8.86 -9.85 -2.14
N SER A 30 7.65 -10.34 -1.80
CA SER A 30 6.69 -9.56 -1.02
C SER A 30 7.24 -9.20 0.34
N GLU A 31 7.01 -7.98 0.83
CA GLU A 31 7.44 -7.59 2.18
C GLU A 31 6.57 -8.26 3.24
N HIS A 32 5.25 -8.26 3.03
CA HIS A 32 4.30 -8.94 3.90
C HIS A 32 4.24 -10.45 3.62
N SER A 33 3.70 -11.20 4.59
CA SER A 33 3.45 -12.64 4.49
C SER A 33 2.06 -13.01 5.02
N VAL A 34 1.48 -14.07 4.49
CA VAL A 34 0.19 -14.63 4.94
C VAL A 34 0.41 -16.08 5.34
N ASN A 35 0.16 -16.42 6.60
CA ASN A 35 0.39 -17.76 7.16
C ASN A 35 1.81 -18.29 6.89
N GLY A 36 2.82 -17.42 6.92
CA GLY A 36 4.21 -17.75 6.63
C GLY A 36 4.58 -17.85 5.14
N LYS A 37 3.62 -17.77 4.20
CA LYS A 37 3.90 -17.67 2.76
C LYS A 37 4.24 -16.23 2.39
N ARG A 38 5.39 -16.03 1.74
CA ARG A 38 5.71 -14.80 0.99
C ARG A 38 5.43 -15.03 -0.49
N PHE A 39 5.01 -13.99 -1.19
CA PHE A 39 4.66 -14.01 -2.61
C PHE A 39 5.83 -13.53 -3.48
N PRO A 40 5.86 -13.86 -4.78
CA PRO A 40 6.91 -13.41 -5.70
C PRO A 40 7.14 -11.89 -5.69
N MET A 41 6.06 -11.10 -5.67
CA MET A 41 6.14 -9.64 -5.64
C MET A 41 5.02 -9.01 -4.80
N GLU A 42 5.21 -7.76 -4.42
CA GLU A 42 4.20 -6.92 -3.76
C GLU A 42 4.20 -5.51 -4.34
N LEU A 43 3.02 -5.01 -4.71
CA LEU A 43 2.80 -3.63 -5.13
C LEU A 43 2.31 -2.81 -3.95
N HIS A 44 2.91 -1.65 -3.75
CA HIS A 44 2.44 -0.62 -2.84
C HIS A 44 1.92 0.59 -3.63
N ILE A 45 0.66 0.97 -3.40
CA ILE A 45 0.10 2.26 -3.85
C ILE A 45 0.00 3.17 -2.63
N VAL A 46 0.78 4.25 -2.62
CA VAL A 46 0.89 5.15 -1.47
C VAL A 46 0.01 6.38 -1.68
N SER A 47 -0.86 6.63 -0.70
CA SER A 47 -1.82 7.73 -0.68
C SER A 47 -1.63 8.61 0.55
N LYS A 48 -1.86 9.91 0.43
CA LYS A 48 -1.74 10.89 1.52
C LYS A 48 -3.10 11.51 1.82
N ALA A 49 -3.40 11.71 3.11
CA ALA A 49 -4.65 12.34 3.53
C ALA A 49 -4.79 13.74 2.93
N GLU A 50 -5.99 14.06 2.48
CA GLU A 50 -6.32 15.41 2.04
C GLU A 50 -6.60 16.33 3.23
N ARG A 51 -6.43 17.65 3.04
CA ARG A 51 -6.67 18.67 4.09
C ARG A 51 -8.05 18.64 4.73
N ASN A 52 -9.02 18.00 4.06
CA ASN A 52 -10.40 17.89 4.51
C ASN A 52 -10.67 16.56 5.26
N ALA A 53 -9.69 15.67 5.38
CA ALA A 53 -9.83 14.47 6.18
C ALA A 53 -9.96 14.83 7.68
N SER A 54 -10.65 14.00 8.45
CA SER A 54 -10.84 14.23 9.88
C SER A 54 -9.55 14.11 10.71
N VAL A 55 -8.44 13.73 10.07
CA VAL A 55 -7.09 13.64 10.63
C VAL A 55 -6.22 14.67 9.95
N SER A 56 -5.30 15.28 10.71
CA SER A 56 -4.28 16.19 10.18
C SER A 56 -3.63 15.64 8.90
N ALA A 57 -3.90 16.30 7.78
CA ALA A 57 -3.40 15.92 6.45
C ALA A 57 -1.87 15.91 6.35
N ASP A 58 -1.20 16.57 7.28
CA ASP A 58 0.25 16.70 7.25
C ASP A 58 0.97 15.41 7.68
N SER A 59 0.27 14.42 8.25
CA SER A 59 0.93 13.21 8.78
C SER A 59 0.26 11.87 8.47
N ALA A 60 -0.95 11.83 7.90
CA ALA A 60 -1.64 10.58 7.62
C ALA A 60 -1.33 10.02 6.23
N TRP A 61 -0.82 8.78 6.20
CA TRP A 61 -0.56 8.00 4.98
C TRP A 61 -1.40 6.72 4.98
N ALA A 62 -1.82 6.29 3.80
CA ALA A 62 -2.47 5.01 3.57
C ALA A 62 -1.75 4.29 2.43
N VAL A 63 -1.42 3.01 2.62
CA VAL A 63 -0.76 2.18 1.61
C VAL A 63 -1.63 0.97 1.30
N LEU A 64 -2.02 0.83 0.04
CA LEU A 64 -2.67 -0.38 -0.45
C LEU A 64 -1.59 -1.35 -0.92
N GLY A 65 -1.46 -2.47 -0.19
CA GLY A 65 -0.59 -3.59 -0.55
C GLY A 65 -1.33 -4.63 -1.38
N VAL A 66 -0.74 -5.05 -2.50
CA VAL A 66 -1.29 -6.09 -3.39
C VAL A 66 -0.20 -7.13 -3.66
N PHE A 67 -0.46 -8.39 -3.31
CA PHE A 67 0.39 -9.51 -3.68
C PHE A 67 0.23 -9.88 -5.16
N ILE A 68 1.33 -10.27 -5.80
CA ILE A 68 1.35 -10.77 -7.19
C ILE A 68 1.87 -12.20 -7.16
N GLU A 69 1.14 -13.11 -7.81
CA GLU A 69 1.43 -14.55 -7.95
C GLU A 69 1.71 -14.92 -9.41
#